data_AF-A0A7W0ZPT4-F1
#
_entry.id   AF-A0A7W0ZPT4-F1
#
_cell.length_a   1.000
_cell.length_b   1.000
_cell.length_c   1.000
_cell.angle_alpha   90.00
_cell.angle_beta   90.00
_cell.angle_gamma   90.00
#
_symmetry.space_group_name_H-M   'P 1'
#
loop_
_entity.id
_entity.type
_entity.pdbx_description
1 polymer ?
#
loop_
_entity_poly.entity_id
_entity_poly.type
_entity_poly.pdbx_seq_one_letter_code
_entity_poly.pdbx_strand_id
1 'polypeptide(L)'
;MVRYEYTQDLENLRGAVVAMSSMVDKAISRSIEALIRQDVRIAEELIVADRAVNDQRWAIEEDALRIIATQAPMAGDLRSIAAAIHIVTDL
;
A
#
# COMPACT_ATOMS: atom_id res chain seq x y z
N MET A 1 -10.97 -26.13 -0.60
CA MET A 1 -11.03 -25.02 -1.58
C MET A 1 -10.96 -23.67 -0.88
N VAL A 2 -11.82 -23.38 0.11
CA VAL A 2 -11.83 -22.13 0.91
C VAL A 2 -10.47 -21.70 1.48
N ARG A 3 -9.65 -22.64 1.99
CA ARG A 3 -8.35 -22.30 2.58
C ARG A 3 -7.33 -21.78 1.57
N TYR A 4 -7.43 -22.17 0.30
CA TYR A 4 -6.51 -21.73 -0.75
C TYR A 4 -6.81 -20.28 -1.16
N GLU A 5 -8.09 -19.94 -1.35
CA GLU A 5 -8.53 -18.58 -1.65
C GLU A 5 -8.14 -17.61 -0.54
N TYR A 6 -8.32 -18.00 0.74
CA TYR A 6 -7.90 -17.17 1.86
C TYR A 6 -6.39 -16.90 1.89
N THR A 7 -5.57 -17.93 1.68
CA THR A 7 -4.11 -17.74 1.60
C THR A 7 -3.71 -16.86 0.43
N GLN A 8 -4.38 -17.00 -0.71
CA GLN A 8 -4.15 -16.14 -1.87
C GLN A 8 -4.54 -14.69 -1.59
N ASP A 9 -5.65 -14.44 -0.90
CA ASP A 9 -6.08 -13.11 -0.46
C ASP A 9 -5.01 -12.45 0.43
N LEU A 10 -4.44 -13.19 1.39
CA LEU A 10 -3.36 -12.67 2.24
C LEU A 10 -2.08 -12.35 1.46
N GLU A 11 -1.68 -13.20 0.52
CA GLU A 11 -0.51 -12.93 -0.33
C GLU A 11 -0.75 -11.74 -1.27
N ASN A 12 -1.97 -11.58 -1.78
CA ASN A 12 -2.34 -10.43 -2.61
C ASN A 12 -2.28 -9.14 -1.80
N LEU A 13 -2.84 -9.13 -0.58
CA LEU A 13 -2.77 -7.98 0.32
C LEU A 13 -1.32 -7.60 0.61
N ARG A 14 -0.46 -8.59 0.93
CA ARG A 14 0.97 -8.36 1.15
C ARG A 14 1.66 -7.81 -0.10
N GLY A 15 1.35 -8.36 -1.26
CA GLY A 15 1.88 -7.89 -2.55
C GLY A 15 1.49 -6.44 -2.84
N ALA A 16 0.25 -6.06 -2.54
CA ALA A 16 -0.24 -4.70 -2.70
C ALA A 16 0.49 -3.69 -1.79
N VAL A 17 0.77 -4.07 -0.53
CA VAL A 17 1.59 -3.26 0.39
C VAL A 17 2.99 -3.04 -0.19
N VAL A 18 3.65 -4.11 -0.65
CA VAL A 18 5.00 -4.01 -1.25
C VAL A 18 4.99 -3.12 -2.51
N ALA A 19 3.96 -3.23 -3.34
CA ALA A 19 3.80 -2.39 -4.51
C ALA A 19 3.67 -0.90 -4.14
N MET A 20 2.86 -0.58 -3.13
CA MET A 20 2.71 0.79 -2.63
C MET A 20 4.03 1.31 -2.04
N SER A 21 4.76 0.51 -1.27
CA SER A 21 6.09 0.89 -0.77
C SER A 21 7.06 1.23 -1.91
N SER A 22 7.02 0.49 -3.02
CA SER A 22 7.84 0.80 -4.19
C SER A 22 7.43 2.12 -4.87
N MET A 23 6.14 2.48 -4.84
CA MET A 23 5.67 3.77 -5.35
C MET A 23 6.20 4.92 -4.49
N VAL A 24 6.11 4.80 -3.17
CA VAL A 24 6.63 5.78 -2.22
C VAL A 24 8.16 5.92 -2.33
N ASP A 25 8.89 4.82 -2.43
CA ASP A 25 10.36 4.84 -2.59
C ASP A 25 10.81 5.57 -3.88
N LYS A 26 10.09 5.36 -4.99
CA LYS A 26 10.30 6.12 -6.23
C LYS A 26 9.96 7.60 -6.06
N ALA A 27 8.89 7.92 -5.35
CA ALA A 27 8.49 9.30 -5.09
C ALA A 27 9.55 10.05 -4.26
N ILE A 28 10.11 9.40 -3.23
CA ILE A 28 11.22 9.92 -2.43
C ILE A 28 12.46 10.15 -3.30
N SER A 29 12.84 9.16 -4.12
CA SER A 29 14.00 9.28 -5.01
C SER A 29 13.86 10.47 -5.97
N ARG A 30 12.68 10.63 -6.57
CA ARG A 30 12.38 11.74 -7.48
C ARG A 30 12.29 13.09 -6.76
N SER A 31 11.81 13.14 -5.52
CA SER A 31 11.72 14.39 -4.77
C SER A 31 13.10 14.94 -4.42
N ILE A 32 14.05 14.04 -4.12
CA ILE A 32 15.47 14.38 -3.95
C ILE A 32 16.05 14.91 -5.26
N GLU A 33 15.78 14.26 -6.40
CA GLU A 33 16.22 14.75 -7.72
C GLU A 33 15.68 16.14 -8.03
N ALA A 34 14.38 16.38 -7.82
CA ALA A 34 13.72 17.66 -8.01
C ALA A 34 14.39 18.76 -7.18
N LEU A 35 14.70 18.46 -5.91
CA LEU A 35 15.34 19.39 -5.00
C LEU A 35 16.78 19.74 -5.42
N ILE A 36 17.60 18.74 -5.72
CA ILE A 36 19.00 18.94 -6.14
C ILE A 36 19.08 19.75 -7.42
N ARG A 37 18.17 19.51 -8.37
CA ARG A 37 18.14 20.21 -9.66
C ARG A 37 17.35 21.52 -9.63
N GLN A 38 16.68 21.82 -8.52
CA GLN A 38 15.69 22.91 -8.43
C GLN A 38 14.65 22.84 -9.55
N ASP A 39 14.27 21.62 -9.95
CA ASP A 39 13.35 21.39 -11.05
C ASP A 39 11.90 21.34 -10.54
N VAL A 40 11.22 22.47 -10.70
CA VAL A 40 9.82 22.64 -10.28
C VAL A 40 8.88 21.70 -11.03
N ARG A 41 9.20 21.30 -12.27
CA ARG A 41 8.32 20.42 -13.05
C ARG A 41 8.25 19.02 -12.44
N ILE A 42 9.39 18.47 -12.00
CA ILE A 42 9.42 17.17 -11.32
C ILE A 42 8.63 17.24 -10.01
N ALA A 43 8.73 18.36 -9.29
CA ALA A 43 7.96 18.58 -8.06
C ALA A 43 6.44 18.63 -8.31
N GLU A 44 5.99 19.34 -9.35
CA GLU A 44 4.57 19.40 -9.74
C GLU A 44 4.05 18.02 -10.16
N GLU A 45 4.83 17.26 -10.93
CA GLU A 45 4.48 15.88 -11.31
C GLU A 45 4.35 14.97 -10.08
N LEU A 46 5.21 15.13 -9.07
CA LEU A 46 5.14 14.36 -7.82
C LEU A 46 3.86 14.64 -7.04
N ILE A 47 3.47 15.92 -6.93
CA ILE A 47 2.21 16.32 -6.26
C ILE A 47 1.00 15.65 -6.93
N VAL A 48 0.99 15.62 -8.27
CA VAL A 48 -0.09 14.96 -9.01
C VAL A 48 -0.05 13.44 -8.84
N ALA A 49 1.14 12.84 -8.85
CA ALA A 49 1.34 11.40 -8.72
C ALA A 49 0.97 10.85 -7.33
N ASP A 50 1.02 11.66 -6.28
CA ASP A 50 0.64 11.30 -4.91
C ASP A 50 -0.80 10.74 -4.81
N ARG A 51 -1.70 11.20 -5.68
CA ARG A 51 -3.06 10.66 -5.76
C ARG A 51 -3.08 9.14 -5.95
N ALA A 52 -2.20 8.61 -6.80
CA ALA A 52 -2.14 7.17 -7.06
C ALA A 52 -1.67 6.37 -5.83
N VAL A 53 -0.83 6.97 -4.97
CA VAL A 53 -0.42 6.35 -3.70
C VAL A 53 -1.61 6.28 -2.75
N ASN A 54 -2.37 7.37 -2.62
CA ASN A 54 -3.58 7.42 -1.79
C ASN A 54 -4.65 6.44 -2.28
N ASP A 55 -4.89 6.36 -3.59
CA ASP A 55 -5.85 5.41 -4.16
C ASP A 55 -5.44 3.95 -3.85
N GLN A 56 -4.14 3.64 -3.94
CA GLN A 56 -3.61 2.31 -3.60
C GLN A 56 -3.74 2.01 -2.09
N ARG A 57 -3.50 3.00 -1.22
CA ARG A 57 -3.71 2.86 0.22
C ARG A 57 -5.16 2.50 0.54
N TRP A 58 -6.12 3.23 -0.03
CA TRP A 58 -7.55 2.94 0.19
C TRP A 58 -7.96 1.57 -0.33
N ALA A 59 -7.43 1.15 -1.49
CA ALA A 59 -7.67 -0.19 -2.02
C ALA A 59 -7.15 -1.29 -1.06
N ILE A 60 -5.99 -1.09 -0.44
CA ILE A 60 -5.43 -2.02 0.55
C ILE A 60 -6.28 -2.05 1.82
N GLU A 61 -6.71 -0.89 2.33
CA GLU A 61 -7.60 -0.82 3.50
C GLU A 61 -8.95 -1.53 3.23
N GLU A 62 -9.54 -1.33 2.05
CA GLU A 62 -10.78 -1.99 1.65
C GLU A 62 -10.60 -3.51 1.55
N ASP A 63 -9.52 -3.98 0.93
CA ASP A 63 -9.25 -5.41 0.79
C ASP A 63 -9.00 -6.08 2.15
N ALA A 64 -8.27 -5.41 3.05
CA ALA A 64 -8.07 -5.86 4.42
C ALA A 64 -9.41 -6.01 5.17
N LEU A 65 -10.29 -5.03 5.08
CA LEU A 65 -11.63 -5.09 5.70
C LEU A 65 -12.49 -6.20 5.08
N ARG A 66 -12.43 -6.38 3.76
CA ARG A 66 -13.12 -7.47 3.05
C ARG A 66 -12.66 -8.84 3.56
N ILE A 67 -11.36 -9.05 3.70
CA ILE A 67 -10.80 -10.32 4.21
C ILE A 67 -11.27 -10.57 5.65
N ILE A 68 -11.23 -9.55 6.52
CA ILE A 68 -11.72 -9.66 7.89
C ILE A 68 -13.20 -10.06 7.92
N ALA A 69 -14.02 -9.39 7.12
CA ALA A 69 -15.46 -9.61 7.08
C ALA A 69 -15.85 -10.99 6.52
N THR A 70 -15.12 -11.50 5.53
CA THR A 70 -15.47 -12.74 4.82
C THR A 70 -14.85 -13.99 5.42
N GLN A 71 -13.68 -13.88 6.08
CA GLN A 71 -12.90 -15.03 6.54
C GLN A 71 -12.79 -15.14 8.06
N ALA A 72 -13.17 -14.10 8.82
CA ALA A 72 -13.07 -14.04 10.28
C ALA A 72 -11.71 -14.54 10.84
N PRO A 73 -10.59 -13.95 10.38
CA PRO A 73 -9.25 -14.41 10.71
C PRO A 73 -8.94 -14.24 12.20
N MET A 74 -8.08 -15.13 12.74
CA MET A 74 -7.78 -15.14 14.18
C MET A 74 -6.29 -14.98 14.47
N ALA A 75 -6.00 -14.41 15.64
CA ALA A 75 -4.67 -14.33 16.25
C ALA A 75 -3.57 -13.79 15.32
N GLY A 76 -2.79 -14.68 14.70
CA GLY A 76 -1.64 -14.33 13.86
C GLY A 76 -2.07 -13.58 12.60
N ASP A 77 -3.03 -14.11 11.87
CA ASP A 77 -3.42 -13.56 10.57
C ASP A 77 -4.14 -12.22 10.74
N LEU A 78 -4.98 -12.08 11.77
CA LEU A 78 -5.60 -10.80 12.10
C LEU A 78 -4.55 -9.72 12.45
N ARG A 79 -3.49 -10.10 13.18
CA ARG A 79 -2.37 -9.18 13.48
C ARG A 79 -1.62 -8.79 12.21
N SER A 80 -1.41 -9.72 11.27
CA SER A 80 -0.76 -9.42 9.99
C SER A 80 -1.59 -8.44 9.16
N ILE A 81 -2.91 -8.63 9.08
CA ILE A 81 -3.81 -7.72 8.37
C ILE A 81 -3.81 -6.33 9.02
N ALA A 82 -3.90 -6.25 10.36
CA ALA A 82 -3.84 -4.97 11.07
C ALA A 82 -2.50 -4.26 10.84
N ALA A 83 -1.38 -4.99 10.86
CA ALA A 83 -0.07 -4.44 10.55
C ALA A 83 -0.01 -3.88 9.13
N ALA A 84 -0.59 -4.57 8.14
CA ALA A 84 -0.66 -4.08 6.76
C ALA A 84 -1.39 -2.72 6.69
N ILE A 85 -2.54 -2.57 7.36
CA ILE A 85 -3.29 -1.31 7.44
C ILE A 85 -2.44 -0.19 8.05
N HIS A 86 -1.75 -0.47 9.16
CA HIS A 86 -0.89 0.52 9.80
C HIS A 86 0.29 0.92 8.92
N ILE A 87 0.97 -0.04 8.32
CA ILE A 87 2.11 0.22 7.43
C ILE A 87 1.70 1.13 6.26
N VAL A 88 0.56 0.87 5.62
CA VAL A 88 0.12 1.73 4.50
C VAL A 88 -0.44 3.07 4.96
N THR A 89 -0.78 3.24 6.23
CA THR A 89 -1.14 4.55 6.79
C THR A 89 0.09 5.41 7.03
N ASP A 90 1.21 4.78 7.40
CA ASP A 90 2.48 5.46 7.70
C ASP A 90 3.31 5.77 6.44
N LEU A 91 3.09 5.01 5.36
CA LEU A 91 3.70 5.19 4.02
C LEU A 91 3.06 6.37 3.27
#